data_AF-A0A3D4IES5-F1
#
_entry.id   AF-A0A3D4IES5-F1
#
_cell.length_a   1.000
_cell.length_b   1.000
_cell.length_c   1.000
_cell.angle_alpha   90.00
_cell.angle_beta   90.00
_cell.angle_gamma   90.00
#
_symmetry.space_group_name_H-M   'P 1'
#
loop_
_entity.id
_entity.type
_entity.pdbx_description
1 polymer ?
#
loop_
_entity_poly.entity_id
_entity_poly.type
_entity_poly.pdbx_seq_one_letter_code
_entity_poly.pdbx_strand_id
1 'polypeptide(L)' 'MANTRGLSGYLTTADGEELAFSFLVNGHLLSSRDTDRITDTAAQILAGLRR' A
#
# COMPACT_ATOMS: atom_id res chain seq x y z
N MET A 1 -4.95 4.60 -19.60
CA MET A 1 -4.25 3.85 -18.56
C MET A 1 -5.21 2.77 -18.11
N ALA A 2 -4.84 1.49 -18.27
CA ALA A 2 -5.69 0.37 -17.85
C ALA A 2 -6.05 0.50 -16.36
N ASN A 3 -7.13 -0.13 -15.95
CA ASN A 3 -7.65 -0.26 -14.59
C ASN A 3 -6.67 -1.04 -13.67
N THR A 4 -5.43 -0.57 -13.59
CA THR A 4 -4.32 -1.10 -12.82
C THR A 4 -3.61 0.03 -12.06
N ARG A 5 -3.19 -0.25 -10.83
CA ARG A 5 -2.34 0.59 -9.97
C ARG A 5 -1.32 -0.29 -9.25
N GLY A 6 -0.21 0.31 -8.84
CA GLY A 6 0.78 -0.36 -8.01
C GLY A 6 1.48 0.62 -7.07
N LEU A 7 1.83 0.14 -5.87
CA LEU A 7 2.60 0.86 -4.85
C LEU A 7 3.55 -0.14 -4.18
N SER A 8 4.85 0.09 -4.28
CA SER A 8 5.87 -0.79 -3.72
C SER A 8 6.98 0.03 -3.09
N GLY A 9 7.62 -0.50 -2.05
CA GLY A 9 8.69 0.21 -1.37
C GLY A 9 9.09 -0.47 -0.06
N TYR A 10 9.66 0.35 0.82
CA TYR A 10 10.06 -0.02 2.17
C TYR A 10 9.36 0.90 3.17
N LEU A 11 9.09 0.39 4.36
CA LEU A 11 8.58 1.18 5.49
C LEU A 11 9.20 0.66 6.79
N THR A 12 9.16 1.50 7.81
CA THR A 12 9.54 1.12 9.18
C THR A 12 8.27 0.94 10.01
N THR A 13 8.17 -0.19 10.71
CA THR A 13 7.07 -0.47 11.64
C THR A 13 7.20 0.37 12.91
N ALA A 14 6.16 0.36 13.75
CA ALA A 14 6.13 1.17 14.97
C ALA A 14 7.13 0.69 16.05
N ASP A 15 7.61 -0.54 15.96
CA ASP A 15 8.67 -1.12 16.79
C ASP A 15 10.06 -1.11 16.14
N GLY A 16 10.20 -0.52 14.95
CA GLY A 16 11.49 -0.25 14.31
C GLY A 16 11.99 -1.33 13.33
N GLU A 17 11.18 -2.33 12.99
CA GLU A 17 11.48 -3.32 11.94
C GLU A 17 11.32 -2.68 10.55
N GLU A 18 12.24 -2.93 9.62
CA GLU A 18 12.08 -2.54 8.22
C GLU A 18 11.33 -3.62 7.44
N LEU A 19 10.25 -3.24 6.74
CA LEU A 19 9.46 -4.11 5.89
C LEU A 19 9.55 -3.66 4.43
N ALA A 20 9.83 -4.60 3.54
CA ALA A 20 9.62 -4.44 2.11
C ALA A 20 8.18 -4.83 1.75
N PHE A 21 7.53 -4.06 0.87
CA PHE A 21 6.16 -4.32 0.45
C PHE A 21 5.94 -4.06 -1.05
N SER A 22 4.91 -4.69 -1.61
CA SER A 22 4.45 -4.44 -2.98
C SER A 22 2.96 -4.72 -3.10
N PHE A 23 2.20 -3.69 -3.46
CA PHE A 23 0.77 -3.75 -3.71
C PHE A 23 0.51 -3.63 -5.20
N LEU A 24 -0.25 -4.58 -5.75
CA LEU A 24 -0.66 -4.63 -7.14
C LEU A 24 -2.19 -4.70 -7.19
N VAL A 25 -2.83 -3.67 -7.72
CA VAL A 25 -4.28 -3.58 -7.84
C VAL A 25 -4.66 -3.62 -9.31
N ASN A 26 -5.28 -4.72 -9.74
CA ASN A 26 -5.70 -4.93 -11.12
C ASN A 26 -7.23 -4.99 -11.22
N GLY A 27 -7.77 -4.60 -12.37
CA GLY A 27 -9.21 -4.65 -12.63
C GLY A 27 -10.06 -3.72 -11.75
N HIS A 28 -9.48 -2.67 -11.17
CA HIS A 28 -10.23 -1.79 -10.26
C HIS A 28 -11.34 -1.02 -11.00
N LEU A 29 -12.52 -0.97 -10.41
CA LEU A 29 -13.68 -0.24 -10.95
C LEU A 29 -13.80 1.19 -10.38
N LEU A 30 -12.95 1.52 -9.41
CA LEU A 30 -12.91 2.82 -8.75
C LEU A 30 -12.05 3.82 -9.53
N SER A 31 -12.06 5.07 -9.08
CA SER A 31 -11.09 6.05 -9.58
C SER A 31 -9.68 5.68 -9.11
N SER A 32 -8.65 6.07 -9.87
CA SER A 32 -7.26 5.86 -9.46
C SER A 32 -6.95 6.49 -8.11
N ARG A 33 -7.55 7.65 -7.81
CA ARG A 33 -7.38 8.34 -6.53
C ARG A 33 -7.95 7.54 -5.36
N ASP A 34 -9.07 6.85 -5.55
CA ASP A 34 -9.65 6.01 -4.51
C ASP A 34 -8.82 4.73 -4.33
N THR A 35 -8.31 4.16 -5.42
CA THR A 35 -7.38 3.03 -5.35
C THR A 35 -6.06 3.38 -4.66
N ASP A 36 -5.53 4.59 -4.91
CA ASP A 36 -4.32 5.07 -4.23
C ASP A 36 -4.56 5.21 -2.72
N ARG A 37 -5.72 5.75 -2.31
CA ARG A 37 -6.08 5.82 -0.87
C ARG A 37 -6.14 4.45 -0.21
N ILE A 38 -6.58 3.42 -0.93
CA ILE A 38 -6.60 2.04 -0.41
C ILE A 38 -5.17 1.55 -0.15
N THR A 39 -4.26 1.74 -1.12
CA THR A 39 -2.86 1.33 -0.95
C THR A 39 -2.13 2.14 0.12
N ASP A 40 -2.43 3.44 0.25
CA ASP A 40 -1.89 4.29 1.31
C ASP A 40 -2.36 3.83 2.69
N THR A 41 -3.65 3.49 2.82
CA THR A 41 -4.23 2.97 4.07
C THR A 41 -3.57 1.64 4.45
N ALA A 42 -3.37 0.73 3.49
CA ALA A 42 -2.67 -0.52 3.72
C ALA A 42 -1.22 -0.30 4.19
N ALA A 43 -0.50 0.64 3.57
CA ALA A 43 0.86 1.01 4.00
C ALA A 43 0.87 1.59 5.43
N GLN A 44 -0.09 2.43 5.80
CA GLN A 44 -0.22 2.96 7.16
C GLN A 44 -0.49 1.87 8.20
N ILE A 45 -1.32 0.87 7.86
CA ILE A 45 -1.56 -0.29 8.73
C ILE A 45 -0.26 -1.07 8.96
N LEU A 46 0.52 -1.32 7.90
CA LEU A 46 1.82 -1.99 8.01
C LEU A 46 2.80 -1.19 8.86
N ALA A 47 2.87 0.13 8.68
CA ALA A 47 3.70 1.01 9.48
C ALA A 47 3.31 1.03 10.97
N GLY A 48 2.04 0.76 11.30
CA GLY A 48 1.55 0.67 12.68
C GLY A 48 1.81 -0.67 13.37
N LEU A 49 2.37 -1.67 12.69
CA LEU A 49 2.62 -2.99 13.26
C LEU A 49 3.62 -2.92 14.43
N ARG A 50 3.42 -3.79 15.42
CA ARG A 50 4.30 -4.06 16.55
C ARG A 50 4.35 -5.58 16.73
N ARG A 51 5.52 -6.18 16.75
CA ARG A 51 5.75 -7.63 16.88
C ARG A 51 6.46 -7.99 18.17
#